data_AF-A0A9J6FYR6-F1
#
_entry.id   AF-A0A9J6FYR6-F1
#
_cell.length_a   1.000
_cell.length_b   1.000
_cell.length_c   1.000
_cell.angle_alpha   90.00
_cell.angle_beta   90.00
_cell.angle_gamma   90.00
#
_symmetry.space_group_name_H-M   'P 1'
#
loop_
_entity.id
_entity.type
_entity.pdbx_description
1 polymer ?
#
loop_
_entity_poly.entity_id
_entity_poly.type
_entity_poly.pdbx_seq_one_letter_code
_entity_poly.pdbx_strand_id
1 'polypeptide(L)'
;MVVTGSAAESVAERVQIFLTKAAERHRWAHGRRSRTALRALAHVRFLVGFPESIVQEDSRGLGDSGISFVRSWLSASASAQRRRLQQQRSRTQDELNAGLTANAVVAGSSRTLVLPSAIVAPPVFFSRGPSSYNYGSLGKVASAKGRTLASKVYALLADLVGLRVAYAAFESLHQEQRAESLLLPDGKMGPEQLFFVAHCALHCGIRGQKADHPLHVHGRHRCHLPLMHMVEFSQAFHCKRGSPMNPQVKCRL
;
A
#
# COMPACT_ATOMS: atom_id res chain seq x y z
N MET A 1 -17.99 -10.23 -3.36
CA MET A 1 -17.12 -9.09 -3.73
C MET A 1 -17.36 -7.86 -2.85
N VAL A 2 -18.59 -7.62 -2.37
CA VAL A 2 -18.93 -6.48 -1.49
C VAL A 2 -18.29 -6.59 -0.09
N VAL A 3 -18.25 -7.78 0.52
CA VAL A 3 -17.75 -7.99 1.90
C VAL A 3 -16.23 -7.81 2.03
N THR A 4 -15.47 -8.07 0.98
CA THR A 4 -14.01 -7.85 0.95
C THR A 4 -13.66 -6.37 0.84
N GLY A 5 -14.51 -5.57 0.18
CA GLY A 5 -14.34 -4.13 0.06
C GLY A 5 -14.44 -3.43 1.41
N SER A 6 -15.55 -3.65 2.15
CA SER A 6 -15.82 -2.96 3.42
C SER A 6 -14.77 -3.24 4.51
N ALA A 7 -14.26 -4.47 4.59
CA ALA A 7 -13.23 -4.84 5.56
C ALA A 7 -11.89 -4.15 5.26
N ALA A 8 -11.50 -4.06 3.98
CA ALA A 8 -10.27 -3.41 3.58
C ALA A 8 -10.35 -1.88 3.63
N GLU A 9 -11.53 -1.32 3.35
CA GLU A 9 -11.84 0.09 3.57
C GLU A 9 -11.64 0.46 5.04
N SER A 10 -12.17 -0.36 5.97
CA SER A 10 -12.00 -0.15 7.41
C SER A 10 -10.51 -0.13 7.82
N VAL A 11 -9.69 -1.02 7.25
CA VAL A 11 -8.23 -1.02 7.50
C VAL A 11 -7.56 0.23 6.92
N ALA A 12 -7.91 0.60 5.69
CA ALA A 12 -7.36 1.76 5.00
C ALA A 12 -7.66 3.07 5.75
N GLU A 13 -8.91 3.25 6.20
CA GLU A 13 -9.35 4.39 7.00
C GLU A 13 -8.58 4.48 8.32
N ARG A 14 -8.42 3.36 9.04
CA ARG A 14 -7.67 3.36 10.29
C ARG A 14 -6.20 3.72 10.07
N VAL A 15 -5.57 3.17 9.03
CA VAL A 15 -4.19 3.52 8.65
C VAL A 15 -4.08 5.01 8.33
N GLN A 16 -5.05 5.61 7.63
CA GLN A 16 -5.08 7.05 7.35
C GLN A 16 -5.15 7.90 8.61
N ILE A 17 -6.00 7.52 9.57
CA ILE A 17 -6.12 8.20 10.87
C ILE A 17 -4.78 8.18 11.59
N PHE A 18 -4.11 7.02 11.64
CA PHE A 18 -2.82 6.88 12.31
C PHE A 18 -1.68 7.58 11.57
N LEU A 19 -1.71 7.65 10.24
CA LEU A 19 -0.75 8.44 9.46
C LEU A 19 -0.84 9.92 9.83
N THR A 20 -2.06 10.44 9.93
CA THR A 20 -2.31 11.85 10.27
C THR A 20 -1.85 12.15 11.71
N LYS A 21 -2.24 11.30 12.67
CA LYS A 21 -1.79 11.40 14.07
C LYS A 21 -0.27 11.34 14.21
N ALA A 22 0.39 10.44 13.45
CA ALA A 22 1.84 10.31 13.46
C ALA A 22 2.53 11.58 12.91
N ALA A 23 2.00 12.14 11.82
CA ALA A 23 2.53 13.36 11.22
C ALA A 23 2.38 14.58 12.15
N GLU A 24 1.25 14.72 12.83
CA GLU A 24 0.98 15.84 13.76
C GLU A 24 1.87 15.82 15.00
N ARG A 25 2.22 14.64 15.50
CA ARG A 25 3.08 14.46 16.69
C ARG A 25 4.56 14.62 16.40
N HIS A 26 4.98 14.68 15.14
CA HIS A 26 6.39 14.73 14.80
C HIS A 26 6.99 16.12 15.08
N ARG A 27 8.24 16.17 15.54
CA ARG A 27 8.96 17.41 15.91
C ARG A 27 9.01 18.48 14.79
N TRP A 28 8.92 18.07 13.52
CA TRP A 28 8.93 18.99 12.38
C TRP A 28 7.56 19.64 12.13
N ALA A 29 6.48 19.19 12.78
CA ALA A 29 5.10 19.60 12.51
C ALA A 29 4.81 21.08 12.84
N HIS A 30 5.68 21.77 13.56
CA HIS A 30 5.40 23.11 14.11
C HIS A 30 5.79 24.29 13.18
N GLY A 31 6.19 24.04 11.92
CA GLY A 31 6.56 25.08 10.95
C GLY A 31 5.48 25.43 9.91
N ARG A 32 5.60 26.58 9.21
CA ARG A 32 4.69 26.99 8.11
C ARG A 32 4.60 25.93 7.01
N ARG A 33 5.74 25.37 6.57
CA ARG A 33 5.77 24.31 5.53
C ARG A 33 5.06 23.04 6.00
N SER A 34 5.12 22.76 7.29
CA SER A 34 4.53 21.59 7.91
C SER A 34 3.01 21.66 7.97
N ARG A 35 2.45 22.85 8.20
CA ARG A 35 0.99 23.07 8.12
C ARG A 35 0.42 22.76 6.73
N THR A 36 1.15 23.12 5.67
CA THR A 36 0.75 22.79 4.29
C THR A 36 0.80 21.27 4.04
N ALA A 37 1.84 20.59 4.54
CA ALA A 37 1.97 19.15 4.43
C ALA A 37 0.87 18.41 5.20
N LEU A 38 0.56 18.82 6.44
CA LEU A 38 -0.52 18.26 7.26
C LEU A 38 -1.89 18.47 6.61
N ARG A 39 -2.15 19.67 6.06
CA ARG A 39 -3.38 19.92 5.27
C ARG A 39 -3.46 19.01 4.06
N ALA A 40 -2.35 18.80 3.35
CA ALA A 40 -2.32 17.89 2.21
C ALA A 40 -2.58 16.43 2.61
N LEU A 41 -2.04 15.98 3.75
CA LEU A 41 -2.27 14.65 4.31
C LEU A 41 -3.74 14.43 4.71
N ALA A 42 -4.37 15.44 5.32
CA ALA A 42 -5.79 15.39 5.69
C ALA A 42 -6.73 15.22 4.48
N HIS A 43 -6.26 15.55 3.27
CA HIS A 43 -7.02 15.43 2.02
C HIS A 43 -6.56 14.24 1.16
N VAL A 44 -5.72 13.36 1.70
CA VAL A 44 -5.45 12.07 1.05
C VAL A 44 -6.75 11.26 1.05
N ARG A 45 -7.10 10.68 -0.08
CA ARG A 45 -8.23 9.77 -0.21
C ARG A 45 -7.72 8.35 -0.38
N PHE A 46 -8.45 7.39 0.16
CA PHE A 46 -8.26 5.98 -0.15
C PHE A 46 -9.42 5.54 -1.04
N LEU A 47 -9.09 4.82 -2.10
CA LEU A 47 -10.06 4.17 -2.97
C LEU A 47 -9.77 2.68 -2.96
N VAL A 48 -10.67 1.88 -2.42
CA VAL A 48 -10.57 0.43 -2.45
C VAL A 48 -11.32 -0.10 -3.66
N GLY A 49 -10.68 -0.99 -4.42
CA GLY A 49 -11.22 -1.52 -5.65
C GLY A 49 -11.12 -0.51 -6.79
N PHE A 50 -12.26 -0.03 -7.25
CA PHE A 50 -12.39 0.77 -8.46
C PHE A 50 -13.58 1.73 -8.35
N PRO A 51 -13.58 2.88 -9.05
CA PRO A 51 -14.67 3.84 -8.95
C PRO A 51 -15.97 3.26 -9.53
N GLU A 52 -17.11 3.48 -8.85
CA GLU A 52 -18.43 2.98 -9.29
C GLU A 52 -18.82 3.42 -10.71
N SER A 53 -18.31 4.57 -11.14
CA SER A 53 -18.54 5.13 -12.48
C SER A 53 -17.91 4.32 -13.63
N ILE A 54 -17.12 3.27 -13.36
CA ILE A 54 -16.56 2.36 -14.38
C ILE A 54 -17.65 1.73 -15.26
N VAL A 55 -18.84 1.48 -14.69
CA VAL A 55 -19.94 0.85 -15.42
C VAL A 55 -20.43 1.72 -16.58
N GLN A 56 -20.03 2.99 -16.62
CA GLN A 56 -20.38 3.96 -17.67
C GLN A 56 -19.20 4.35 -18.56
N GLU A 57 -18.06 3.64 -18.54
CA GLU A 57 -16.96 3.95 -19.47
C GLU A 57 -17.43 3.84 -20.92
N ASP A 58 -17.34 4.98 -21.59
CA ASP A 58 -17.96 5.24 -22.86
C ASP A 58 -17.10 4.65 -23.97
N SER A 59 -17.61 3.62 -24.67
CA SER A 59 -17.00 3.09 -25.89
C SER A 59 -17.06 4.08 -27.06
N ARG A 60 -17.63 5.27 -26.86
CA ARG A 60 -17.64 6.38 -27.82
C ARG A 60 -16.22 6.70 -28.31
N GLY A 61 -16.04 6.61 -29.62
CA GLY A 61 -14.77 6.87 -30.31
C GLY A 61 -13.93 5.62 -30.57
N LEU A 62 -14.31 4.45 -30.06
CA LEU A 62 -13.85 3.17 -30.58
C LEU A 62 -14.76 2.82 -31.77
N GLY A 63 -14.33 3.17 -32.99
CA GLY A 63 -15.09 2.81 -34.19
C GLY A 63 -15.29 1.29 -34.29
N ASP A 64 -16.38 0.85 -34.91
CA ASP A 64 -16.63 -0.57 -35.14
C ASP A 64 -15.49 -1.17 -35.98
N SER A 65 -14.75 -2.08 -35.37
CA SER A 65 -13.56 -2.69 -35.97
C SER A 65 -13.86 -4.09 -36.50
N GLY A 66 -15.08 -4.59 -36.31
CA GLY A 66 -15.45 -5.97 -36.58
C GLY A 66 -14.52 -6.96 -35.86
N ILE A 67 -14.13 -8.03 -36.57
CA ILE A 67 -13.29 -9.13 -36.02
C ILE A 67 -11.77 -8.87 -36.21
N SER A 68 -11.38 -7.71 -36.77
CA SER A 68 -9.97 -7.43 -37.08
C SER A 68 -9.23 -6.89 -35.87
N PHE A 69 -8.31 -7.69 -35.33
CA PHE A 69 -7.42 -7.29 -34.24
C PHE A 69 -6.62 -6.02 -34.58
N VAL A 70 -6.03 -5.96 -35.78
CA VAL A 70 -5.17 -4.83 -36.19
C VAL A 70 -5.95 -3.52 -36.26
N ARG A 71 -7.16 -3.55 -36.84
CA ARG A 71 -8.01 -2.35 -36.90
C ARG A 71 -8.49 -1.92 -35.51
N SER A 72 -8.85 -2.89 -34.67
CA SER A 72 -9.21 -2.63 -33.27
C SER A 72 -8.07 -1.94 -32.53
N TRP A 73 -6.85 -2.47 -32.68
CA TRP A 73 -5.65 -1.92 -32.05
C TRP A 73 -5.36 -0.50 -32.53
N LEU A 74 -5.35 -0.26 -33.85
CA LEU A 74 -5.11 1.08 -34.42
C LEU A 74 -6.15 2.10 -33.97
N SER A 75 -7.43 1.72 -33.94
CA SER A 75 -8.54 2.56 -33.49
C SER A 75 -8.42 2.92 -32.01
N ALA A 76 -8.11 1.93 -31.17
CA ALA A 76 -7.86 2.13 -29.75
C ALA A 76 -6.63 3.02 -29.48
N SER A 77 -5.52 2.80 -30.19
CA SER A 77 -4.31 3.61 -30.08
C SER A 77 -4.56 5.07 -30.49
N ALA A 78 -5.27 5.29 -31.61
CA ALA A 78 -5.61 6.63 -32.07
C ALA A 78 -6.53 7.36 -31.07
N SER A 79 -7.56 6.68 -30.54
CA SER A 79 -8.47 7.22 -29.53
C SER A 79 -7.72 7.57 -28.23
N ALA A 80 -6.83 6.68 -27.75
CA ALA A 80 -5.99 6.95 -26.58
C ALA A 80 -5.08 8.17 -26.77
N GLN A 81 -4.46 8.32 -27.94
CA GLN A 81 -3.60 9.47 -28.24
C GLN A 81 -4.40 10.78 -28.32
N ARG A 82 -5.59 10.78 -28.93
CA ARG A 82 -6.48 11.96 -28.96
C ARG A 82 -6.86 12.42 -27.56
N ARG A 83 -7.29 11.51 -26.69
CA ARG A 83 -7.63 11.83 -25.29
C ARG A 83 -6.44 12.43 -24.53
N ARG A 84 -5.23 11.92 -24.78
CA ARG A 84 -4.00 12.46 -24.20
C ARG A 84 -3.70 13.87 -24.69
N LEU A 85 -3.85 14.14 -25.98
CA LEU A 85 -3.62 15.47 -26.58
C LEU A 85 -4.67 16.51 -26.13
N GLN A 86 -5.92 16.08 -25.92
CA GLN A 86 -6.98 16.94 -25.41
C GLN A 86 -6.87 17.23 -23.90
N GLN A 87 -5.84 16.71 -23.22
CA GLN A 87 -5.66 16.80 -21.76
C GLN A 87 -6.91 16.41 -20.97
N GLN A 88 -7.78 15.57 -21.53
CA GLN A 88 -8.96 15.01 -20.85
C GLN A 88 -8.56 13.94 -19.83
N ARG A 89 -7.56 14.21 -18.98
CA ARG A 89 -7.28 13.41 -17.80
C ARG A 89 -8.21 13.85 -16.69
N SER A 90 -9.37 13.20 -16.62
CA SER A 90 -10.24 13.32 -15.46
C SER A 90 -9.62 12.56 -14.28
N ARG A 91 -9.87 13.06 -13.05
CA ARG A 91 -9.51 12.34 -11.82
C ARG A 91 -10.00 10.89 -11.85
N THR A 92 -11.24 10.71 -12.31
CA THR A 92 -11.88 9.40 -12.45
C THR A 92 -11.10 8.46 -13.34
N GLN A 93 -10.57 8.93 -14.48
CA GLN A 93 -9.76 8.10 -15.38
C GLN A 93 -8.44 7.66 -14.74
N ASP A 94 -7.79 8.54 -13.97
CA ASP A 94 -6.56 8.20 -13.27
C ASP A 94 -6.82 7.17 -12.15
N GLU A 95 -7.94 7.29 -11.43
CA GLU A 95 -8.39 6.33 -10.41
C GLU A 95 -8.77 4.97 -11.02
N LEU A 96 -9.38 4.98 -12.21
CA LEU A 96 -9.77 3.79 -12.97
C LEU A 96 -8.54 3.04 -13.49
N ASN A 97 -7.62 3.74 -14.16
CA ASN A 97 -6.36 3.17 -14.61
C ASN A 97 -5.57 2.56 -13.44
N ALA A 98 -5.59 3.23 -12.28
CA ALA A 98 -4.99 2.73 -11.07
C ALA A 98 -5.68 1.45 -10.54
N GLY A 99 -7.02 1.45 -10.49
CA GLY A 99 -7.85 0.34 -10.01
C GLY A 99 -7.77 -0.94 -10.86
N LEU A 100 -7.28 -0.84 -12.09
CA LEU A 100 -7.04 -1.98 -12.98
C LEU A 100 -5.65 -2.62 -12.78
N THR A 101 -4.79 -2.04 -11.96
CA THR A 101 -3.44 -2.59 -11.73
C THR A 101 -3.43 -3.65 -10.63
N ALA A 102 -2.43 -4.53 -10.64
CA ALA A 102 -2.13 -5.40 -9.50
C ALA A 102 -1.14 -4.73 -8.51
N ASN A 103 -1.17 -3.39 -8.41
CA ASN A 103 -0.27 -2.63 -7.56
C ASN A 103 -0.99 -1.46 -6.87
N ALA A 104 -0.57 -1.09 -5.66
CA ALA A 104 -1.09 0.12 -5.03
C ALA A 104 -0.38 1.33 -5.62
N VAL A 105 -1.17 2.32 -6.01
CA VAL A 105 -0.67 3.48 -6.74
C VAL A 105 -1.39 4.74 -6.29
N VAL A 106 -0.67 5.85 -6.30
CA VAL A 106 -1.29 7.17 -6.17
C VAL A 106 -1.82 7.56 -7.54
N ALA A 107 -3.14 7.59 -7.68
CA ALA A 107 -3.81 7.95 -8.92
C ALA A 107 -3.55 9.42 -9.24
N GLY A 108 -2.99 9.70 -10.41
CA GLY A 108 -3.04 11.07 -10.93
C GLY A 108 -2.33 12.15 -10.09
N SER A 109 -2.71 13.39 -10.38
CA SER A 109 -2.51 14.53 -9.48
C SER A 109 -3.48 14.51 -8.29
N SER A 110 -4.49 13.62 -8.32
CA SER A 110 -5.32 13.35 -7.16
C SER A 110 -4.48 12.78 -6.04
N ARG A 111 -4.68 13.27 -4.81
CA ARG A 111 -4.08 12.69 -3.61
C ARG A 111 -4.81 11.39 -3.23
N THR A 112 -5.20 10.59 -4.20
CA THR A 112 -5.95 9.35 -4.01
C THR A 112 -4.98 8.18 -4.06
N LEU A 113 -4.81 7.48 -2.94
CA LEU A 113 -4.19 6.16 -2.92
C LEU A 113 -5.24 5.14 -3.33
N VAL A 114 -5.00 4.43 -4.43
CA VAL A 114 -5.88 3.37 -4.90
C VAL A 114 -5.30 2.03 -4.46
N LEU A 115 -6.16 1.20 -3.87
CA LEU A 115 -5.94 -0.19 -3.49
C LEU A 115 -6.82 -1.07 -4.39
N PRO A 116 -6.34 -1.48 -5.57
CA PRO A 116 -7.13 -2.25 -6.53
C PRO A 116 -7.72 -3.53 -5.94
N SER A 117 -8.84 -3.99 -6.48
CA SER A 117 -9.48 -5.25 -6.05
C SER A 117 -8.54 -6.44 -6.18
N ALA A 118 -7.64 -6.42 -7.17
CA ALA A 118 -6.62 -7.44 -7.38
C ALA A 118 -5.59 -7.52 -6.23
N ILE A 119 -5.39 -6.43 -5.48
CA ILE A 119 -4.55 -6.39 -4.27
C ILE A 119 -5.35 -6.73 -3.02
N VAL A 120 -6.64 -6.39 -2.97
CA VAL A 120 -7.49 -6.66 -1.81
C VAL A 120 -8.07 -8.07 -1.88
N ALA A 121 -7.18 -9.03 -2.08
CA ALA A 121 -7.49 -10.44 -2.22
C ALA A 121 -6.31 -11.27 -1.68
N PRO A 122 -6.50 -12.57 -1.39
CA PRO A 122 -5.41 -13.46 -1.04
C PRO A 122 -4.29 -13.44 -2.09
N PRO A 123 -3.00 -13.48 -1.68
CA PRO A 123 -2.50 -13.61 -0.31
C PRO A 123 -2.32 -12.27 0.41
N VAL A 124 -2.72 -11.13 -0.17
CA VAL A 124 -2.47 -9.82 0.45
C VAL A 124 -3.53 -9.47 1.50
N PHE A 125 -4.78 -9.84 1.28
CA PHE A 125 -5.86 -9.53 2.24
C PHE A 125 -6.85 -10.69 2.34
N PHE A 126 -7.21 -11.03 3.57
CA PHE A 126 -8.21 -12.05 3.89
C PHE A 126 -9.33 -11.39 4.71
N SER A 127 -10.53 -11.25 4.14
CA SER A 127 -11.64 -10.56 4.83
C SER A 127 -12.09 -11.22 6.14
N ARG A 128 -11.84 -12.52 6.29
CA ARG A 128 -12.07 -13.30 7.53
C ARG A 128 -10.76 -13.76 8.18
N GLY A 129 -9.64 -13.20 7.76
CA GLY A 129 -8.33 -13.54 8.30
C GLY A 129 -7.98 -12.68 9.51
N PRO A 130 -6.92 -13.05 10.26
CA PRO A 130 -6.49 -12.31 11.43
C PRO A 130 -6.17 -10.85 11.10
N SER A 131 -6.63 -9.94 11.94
CA SER A 131 -6.32 -8.51 11.79
C SER A 131 -4.81 -8.26 11.73
N SER A 132 -4.01 -8.93 12.56
CA SER A 132 -2.54 -8.84 12.51
C SER A 132 -1.96 -9.11 11.13
N TYR A 133 -2.47 -10.15 10.44
CA TYR A 133 -2.05 -10.47 9.07
C TYR A 133 -2.40 -9.33 8.12
N ASN A 134 -3.67 -8.91 8.11
CA ASN A 134 -4.17 -7.89 7.17
C ASN A 134 -3.50 -6.53 7.34
N TYR A 135 -3.22 -6.10 8.57
CA TYR A 135 -2.48 -4.86 8.82
C TYR A 135 -1.00 -5.01 8.43
N GLY A 136 -0.37 -6.15 8.72
CA GLY A 136 1.03 -6.41 8.33
C GLY A 136 1.21 -6.46 6.81
N SER A 137 0.30 -7.13 6.12
CA SER A 137 0.31 -7.28 4.67
C SER A 137 -0.04 -5.98 3.94
N LEU A 138 -1.07 -5.24 4.41
CA LEU A 138 -1.42 -3.93 3.84
C LEU A 138 -0.42 -2.84 4.21
N GLY A 139 0.33 -2.98 5.30
CA GLY A 139 1.45 -2.09 5.65
C GLY A 139 2.50 -2.02 4.54
N LYS A 140 2.82 -3.16 3.90
CA LYS A 140 3.67 -3.22 2.69
C LYS A 140 3.04 -2.46 1.52
N VAL A 141 1.72 -2.57 1.36
CA VAL A 141 0.98 -1.99 0.23
C VAL A 141 0.88 -0.47 0.36
N ALA A 142 0.73 0.02 1.60
CA ALA A 142 0.70 1.44 1.93
C ALA A 142 2.03 2.16 1.67
N SER A 143 3.13 1.43 1.43
CA SER A 143 4.44 1.95 1.01
C SER A 143 4.45 2.45 -0.45
N ALA A 144 3.33 2.95 -0.95
CA ALA A 144 3.09 3.28 -2.34
C ALA A 144 4.09 4.32 -2.86
N LYS A 145 4.60 4.06 -4.06
CA LYS A 145 5.63 4.87 -4.72
C LYS A 145 5.04 6.21 -5.16
N GLY A 146 5.47 7.30 -4.52
CA GLY A 146 5.24 8.65 -5.02
C GLY A 146 5.89 8.89 -6.39
N ARG A 147 5.38 9.88 -7.14
CA ARG A 147 5.77 10.14 -8.55
C ARG A 147 7.17 10.70 -8.77
N THR A 148 7.86 11.18 -7.74
CA THR A 148 8.97 12.12 -7.92
C THR A 148 10.37 11.60 -7.59
N LEU A 149 10.55 10.52 -6.83
CA LEU A 149 11.90 9.97 -6.60
C LEU A 149 11.88 8.45 -6.50
N ALA A 150 12.17 7.80 -7.62
CA ALA A 150 12.40 6.36 -7.68
C ALA A 150 13.82 6.02 -7.16
N SER A 151 14.15 6.35 -5.91
CA SER A 151 15.39 5.89 -5.28
C SER A 151 15.13 4.69 -4.36
N LYS A 152 16.12 3.81 -4.23
CA LYS A 152 16.08 2.67 -3.30
C LYS A 152 15.83 3.13 -1.85
N VAL A 153 16.36 4.29 -1.48
CA VAL A 153 16.16 4.89 -0.16
C VAL A 153 14.69 5.25 0.06
N TYR A 154 14.04 5.95 -0.87
CA TYR A 154 12.62 6.32 -0.69
C TYR A 154 11.71 5.10 -0.59
N ALA A 155 12.00 4.03 -1.33
CA ALA A 155 11.25 2.78 -1.20
C ALA A 155 11.35 2.20 0.23
N LEU A 156 12.56 2.17 0.81
CA LEU A 156 12.77 1.68 2.18
C LEU A 156 12.20 2.62 3.25
N LEU A 157 12.24 3.94 3.03
CA LEU A 157 11.60 4.90 3.91
C LEU A 157 10.07 4.72 3.89
N ALA A 158 9.48 4.52 2.71
CA ALA A 158 8.06 4.24 2.56
C ALA A 158 7.67 2.89 3.20
N ASP A 159 8.53 1.88 3.10
CA ASP A 159 8.36 0.60 3.81
C ASP A 159 8.34 0.81 5.33
N LEU A 160 9.30 1.56 5.87
CA LEU A 160 9.38 1.83 7.30
C LEU A 160 8.21 2.67 7.82
N VAL A 161 7.83 3.74 7.11
CA VAL A 161 6.70 4.61 7.50
C VAL A 161 5.39 3.85 7.40
N GLY A 162 5.13 3.17 6.27
CA GLY A 162 3.91 2.38 6.06
C GLY A 162 3.76 1.29 7.12
N LEU A 163 4.83 0.57 7.42
CA LEU A 163 4.82 -0.49 8.43
C LEU A 163 4.60 0.04 9.85
N ARG A 164 5.21 1.18 10.22
CA ARG A 164 5.00 1.81 11.54
C ARG A 164 3.57 2.29 11.74
N VAL A 165 3.02 2.95 10.73
CA VAL A 165 1.63 3.45 10.79
C VAL A 165 0.66 2.27 10.86
N ALA A 166 0.88 1.23 10.04
CA ALA A 166 0.07 0.02 10.06
C ALA A 166 0.16 -0.71 11.42
N TYR A 167 1.35 -0.80 12.02
CA TYR A 167 1.52 -1.42 13.33
C TYR A 167 0.80 -0.64 14.43
N ALA A 168 0.92 0.69 14.44
CA ALA A 168 0.23 1.52 15.41
C ALA A 168 -1.31 1.42 15.28
N ALA A 169 -1.82 1.33 14.05
CA ALA A 169 -3.24 1.11 13.78
C ALA A 169 -3.69 -0.29 14.25
N PHE A 170 -2.89 -1.32 13.99
CA PHE A 170 -3.11 -2.69 14.46
C PHE A 170 -3.11 -2.76 15.99
N GLU A 171 -2.11 -2.19 16.65
CA GLU A 171 -1.97 -2.22 18.10
C GLU A 171 -3.16 -1.54 18.80
N SER A 172 -3.61 -0.39 18.27
CA SER A 172 -4.83 0.28 18.76
C SER A 172 -6.06 -0.61 18.65
N LEU A 173 -6.25 -1.26 17.50
CA LEU A 173 -7.36 -2.18 17.30
C LEU A 173 -7.26 -3.39 18.25
N HIS A 174 -6.05 -3.93 18.42
CA HIS A 174 -5.80 -5.08 19.28
C HIS A 174 -6.10 -4.77 20.75
N GLN A 175 -5.80 -3.55 21.20
CA GLN A 175 -6.15 -3.07 22.54
C GLN A 175 -7.65 -2.82 22.71
N GLU A 176 -8.33 -2.26 21.69
CA GLU A 176 -9.78 -2.01 21.68
C GLU A 176 -10.60 -3.30 21.69
N GLN A 177 -10.19 -4.29 20.89
CA GLN A 177 -10.96 -5.52 20.64
C GLN A 177 -10.44 -6.72 21.43
N ARG A 178 -10.08 -6.55 22.71
CA ARG A 178 -9.57 -7.60 23.63
C ARG A 178 -9.95 -9.01 23.15
N ALA A 179 -8.98 -9.71 22.57
CA ALA A 179 -9.08 -11.06 22.00
C ALA A 179 -9.84 -11.20 20.66
N GLU A 180 -9.20 -10.80 19.57
CA GLU A 180 -9.06 -11.76 18.47
C GLU A 180 -7.75 -12.52 18.70
N SER A 181 -7.75 -13.41 19.71
CA SER A 181 -6.72 -14.41 19.90
C SER A 181 -6.85 -15.47 18.81
N LEU A 182 -6.77 -15.05 17.54
CA LEU A 182 -6.39 -15.94 16.45
C LEU A 182 -4.91 -16.24 16.66
N LEU A 183 -4.64 -17.08 17.65
CA LEU A 183 -3.53 -18.01 17.52
C LEU A 183 -3.70 -18.63 16.14
N LEU A 184 -2.66 -18.56 15.32
CA LEU A 184 -2.60 -19.40 14.13
C LEU A 184 -3.00 -20.83 14.52
N PRO A 185 -3.60 -21.63 13.63
CA PRO A 185 -4.07 -22.97 13.95
C PRO A 185 -3.06 -23.83 14.73
N ASP A 186 -1.76 -23.53 14.59
CA ASP A 186 -0.65 -24.24 15.23
C ASP A 186 -0.22 -23.66 16.60
N GLY A 187 -0.77 -22.54 17.07
CA GLY A 187 -0.45 -21.90 18.36
C GLY A 187 0.98 -21.35 18.50
N LYS A 188 1.82 -21.46 17.48
CA LYS A 188 3.27 -21.20 17.55
C LYS A 188 3.67 -19.72 17.50
N MET A 189 2.76 -18.82 17.16
CA MET A 189 3.10 -17.43 16.87
C MET A 189 1.98 -16.48 17.30
N GLY A 190 2.36 -15.45 18.07
CA GLY A 190 1.45 -14.41 18.54
C GLY A 190 1.04 -13.42 17.44
N PRO A 191 0.00 -12.61 17.67
CA PRO A 191 -0.51 -11.68 16.67
C PRO A 191 0.54 -10.63 16.26
N GLU A 192 1.41 -10.17 17.16
CA GLU A 192 2.49 -9.23 16.85
C GLU A 192 3.53 -9.87 15.91
N GLN A 193 3.89 -11.13 16.16
CA GLN A 193 4.81 -11.86 15.30
C GLN A 193 4.20 -12.13 13.92
N LEU A 194 2.91 -12.49 13.86
CA LEU A 194 2.18 -12.70 12.61
C LEU A 194 2.14 -11.42 11.76
N PHE A 195 1.95 -10.25 12.38
CA PHE A 195 2.02 -8.98 11.67
C PHE A 195 3.32 -8.81 10.88
N PHE A 196 4.47 -9.04 11.55
CA PHE A 196 5.77 -8.87 10.90
C PHE A 196 6.08 -9.96 9.87
N VAL A 197 5.61 -11.19 10.12
CA VAL A 197 5.72 -12.29 9.17
C VAL A 197 4.87 -12.02 7.93
N ALA A 198 3.65 -11.51 8.08
CA ALA A 198 2.78 -11.15 6.96
C ALA A 198 3.41 -10.08 6.05
N HIS A 199 4.03 -9.05 6.63
CA HIS A 199 4.81 -8.05 5.89
C HIS A 199 5.90 -8.71 5.03
N CYS A 200 6.69 -9.60 5.63
CA CYS A 200 7.79 -10.28 4.95
C CYS A 200 7.36 -11.34 3.94
N ALA A 201 6.28 -12.08 4.22
CA ALA A 201 5.77 -13.14 3.35
C ALA A 201 5.42 -12.62 1.96
N LEU A 202 4.91 -11.39 1.88
CA LEU A 202 4.61 -10.73 0.61
C LEU A 202 5.84 -10.30 -0.20
N HIS A 203 7.05 -10.43 0.36
CA HIS A 203 8.32 -10.24 -0.35
C HIS A 203 8.98 -11.56 -0.77
N CYS A 204 8.40 -12.70 -0.42
CA CYS A 204 8.85 -14.01 -0.86
C CYS A 204 8.62 -14.18 -2.38
N GLY A 205 9.57 -14.81 -3.05
CA GLY A 205 9.51 -15.12 -4.47
C GLY A 205 10.72 -15.95 -4.87
N ILE A 206 10.55 -16.83 -5.86
CA ILE A 206 11.63 -17.66 -6.38
C ILE A 206 12.64 -16.75 -7.09
N ARG A 207 13.93 -16.94 -6.78
CA ARG A 207 15.02 -16.27 -7.50
C ARG A 207 15.01 -16.72 -8.95
N GLY A 208 14.53 -15.85 -9.82
CA GLY A 208 14.58 -16.02 -11.27
C GLY A 208 13.71 -14.99 -11.96
N GLN A 209 14.28 -14.25 -12.91
CA GLN A 209 13.57 -13.48 -13.95
C GLN A 209 12.87 -12.16 -13.60
N LYS A 210 13.34 -11.37 -12.63
CA LYS A 210 13.15 -9.92 -12.75
C LYS A 210 14.51 -9.28 -12.88
N ALA A 211 14.78 -8.79 -14.10
CA ALA A 211 15.92 -7.94 -14.40
C ALA A 211 16.14 -7.00 -13.22
N ASP A 212 17.39 -6.92 -12.77
CA ASP A 212 17.83 -6.03 -11.70
C ASP A 212 17.61 -4.59 -12.16
N HIS A 213 16.36 -4.12 -12.09
CA HIS A 213 16.02 -2.76 -12.44
C HIS A 213 16.74 -1.90 -11.40
N PRO A 214 17.56 -0.91 -11.80
CA PRO A 214 18.43 -0.16 -10.88
C PRO A 214 17.70 0.50 -9.69
N LEU A 215 16.38 0.65 -9.81
CA LEU A 215 15.51 1.35 -8.87
C LEU A 215 14.69 0.37 -8.00
N HIS A 216 14.87 -0.95 -8.16
CA HIS A 216 14.21 -1.96 -7.34
C HIS A 216 15.07 -2.35 -6.15
N VAL A 217 14.43 -2.53 -5.00
CA VAL A 217 15.05 -3.05 -3.78
C VAL A 217 14.65 -4.51 -3.64
N HIS A 218 15.63 -5.40 -3.48
CA HIS A 218 15.35 -6.83 -3.29
C HIS A 218 14.37 -7.06 -2.13
N GLY A 219 13.46 -8.03 -2.31
CA GLY A 219 12.43 -8.36 -1.31
C GLY A 219 13.01 -8.62 0.09
N ARG A 220 14.17 -9.29 0.18
CA ARG A 220 14.90 -9.49 1.44
C ARG A 220 15.20 -8.17 2.17
N HIS A 221 15.64 -7.14 1.45
CA HIS A 221 15.96 -5.84 2.04
C HIS A 221 14.70 -5.06 2.43
N ARG A 222 13.63 -5.16 1.63
CA ARG A 222 12.31 -4.56 1.95
C ARG A 222 11.64 -5.21 3.17
N CYS A 223 11.92 -6.49 3.42
CA CYS A 223 11.53 -7.18 4.64
C CYS A 223 12.45 -6.76 5.81
N HIS A 224 13.77 -7.00 5.72
CA HIS A 224 14.64 -6.88 6.89
C HIS A 224 14.93 -5.44 7.33
N LEU A 225 15.24 -4.52 6.41
CA LEU A 225 15.73 -3.19 6.78
C LEU A 225 14.68 -2.35 7.55
N PRO A 226 13.39 -2.34 7.17
CA PRO A 226 12.37 -1.69 7.98
C PRO A 226 12.25 -2.31 9.39
N LEU A 227 12.24 -3.64 9.47
CA LEU A 227 12.09 -4.36 10.74
C LEU A 227 13.24 -4.12 11.72
N MET A 228 14.48 -4.03 11.20
CA MET A 228 15.66 -3.64 11.99
C MET A 228 15.47 -2.30 12.72
N HIS A 229 14.64 -1.41 12.17
CA HIS A 229 14.40 -0.09 12.73
C HIS A 229 13.16 0.00 13.62
N MET A 230 12.40 -1.09 13.81
CA MET A 230 11.27 -1.16 14.73
C MET A 230 11.70 -1.78 16.06
N VAL A 231 11.23 -1.21 17.17
CA VAL A 231 11.50 -1.75 18.53
C VAL A 231 10.51 -2.85 18.84
N GLU A 232 9.29 -2.67 18.36
CA GLU A 232 8.14 -3.56 18.44
C GLU A 232 8.47 -4.93 17.82
N PHE A 233 9.16 -4.92 16.67
CA PHE A 233 9.69 -6.14 16.06
C PHE A 233 10.70 -6.86 16.97
N SER A 234 11.70 -6.12 17.46
CA SER A 234 12.72 -6.72 18.33
C SER A 234 12.12 -7.30 19.60
N GLN A 235 11.07 -6.69 20.14
CA GLN A 235 10.34 -7.19 21.31
C GLN A 235 9.55 -8.46 20.97
N ALA A 236 8.75 -8.44 19.90
CA ALA A 236 7.94 -9.58 19.47
C ALA A 236 8.78 -10.84 19.19
N PHE A 237 10.02 -10.68 18.71
CA PHE A 237 10.95 -11.78 18.42
C PHE A 237 12.08 -11.94 19.45
N HIS A 238 12.05 -11.21 20.57
CA HIS A 238 13.08 -11.27 21.61
C HIS A 238 14.52 -11.12 21.08
N CYS A 239 14.73 -10.23 20.12
CA CYS A 239 16.03 -10.00 19.49
C CYS A 239 17.00 -9.30 20.45
N LYS A 240 18.16 -9.91 20.72
CA LYS A 240 19.23 -9.29 21.53
C LYS A 240 19.71 -7.97 20.91
N ARG A 241 19.95 -6.95 21.75
CA ARG A 241 20.50 -5.65 21.30
C ARG A 241 21.87 -5.86 20.65
N GLY A 242 22.08 -5.24 19.49
CA GLY A 242 23.30 -5.40 18.68
C GLY A 242 23.28 -6.59 17.72
N SER A 243 22.26 -7.45 17.75
CA SER A 243 22.10 -8.49 16.74
C SER A 243 21.76 -7.90 15.36
N PRO A 244 21.95 -8.65 14.25
CA PRO A 244 21.68 -8.13 12.90
C PRO A 244 20.27 -7.55 12.72
N MET A 245 19.27 -8.12 13.40
CA MET A 245 17.88 -7.65 13.33
C MET A 245 17.49 -6.66 14.44
N ASN A 246 18.41 -6.32 15.34
CA ASN A 246 18.21 -5.32 16.39
C ASN A 246 19.47 -4.45 16.60
N PRO A 247 19.84 -3.63 15.60
CA PRO A 247 20.98 -2.73 15.72
C PRO A 247 20.81 -1.73 16.86
N GLN A 248 21.93 -1.26 17.42
CA GLN A 248 21.91 -0.30 18.51
C GLN A 248 21.32 1.06 18.10
N VAL A 249 21.58 1.48 16.86
CA VAL A 249 21.06 2.72 16.28
C VAL A 249 19.91 2.38 15.33
N LYS A 250 18.74 2.98 15.59
CA LYS A 250 17.53 2.79 14.77
C LYS A 250 17.11 4.12 14.15
N CYS A 251 16.73 4.10 12.88
CA CYS A 251 16.16 5.26 12.20
C CYS A 251 14.70 5.47 12.62
N ARG A 252 14.31 6.74 12.75
CA ARG A 252 12.93 7.18 13.00
C ARG A 252 12.63 8.38 12.09
N LEU A 253 11.44 8.39 11.51
CA LEU A 253 10.98 9.37 10.52
C LEU A 253 9.66 9.97 10.98
#